data_AF-A0A5Q4EMR4-F1
#
_entry.id   AF-A0A5Q4EMR4-F1
#
_cell.length_a   1.000
_cell.length_b   1.000
_cell.length_c   1.000
_cell.angle_alpha   90.00
_cell.angle_beta   90.00
_cell.angle_gamma   90.00
#
_symmetry.space_group_name_H-M   'P 1'
#
loop_
_entity.id
_entity.type
_entity.pdbx_description
1 polymer ?
#
loop_
_entity_poly.entity_id
_entity_poly.type
_entity_poly.pdbx_seq_one_letter_code
_entity_poly.pdbx_strand_id
1 'polypeptide(L)'
;MNCACPRPGVWRRAAGRRNVCPMAEFSSRIPTSTSPEQQEQALRVAVRIAQALDEANCEDIVVLDLRRLSQVTDYMVIASGTSDRQMRTAGVRCEEAAEELGESTFRKQSDSGDTWIVLDFVDVVTHVFEPVARAHYDLELLWGDAPRVEWTPNRPNPGARRGGAADA
;
A
#
# COMPACT_ATOMS: atom_id res chain seq x y z
N MET A 1 -26.09 20.27 -27.24
CA MET A 1 -27.17 19.26 -27.33
C MET A 1 -26.67 18.16 -28.27
N ASN A 2 -26.10 17.04 -27.83
CA ASN A 2 -26.63 15.92 -27.04
C ASN A 2 -27.74 15.13 -27.77
N CYS A 3 -27.35 14.00 -28.38
CA CYS A 3 -28.16 12.83 -28.78
C CYS A 3 -27.14 11.66 -28.81
N ALA A 4 -27.39 10.45 -28.28
CA ALA A 4 -28.65 9.76 -28.08
C ALA A 4 -28.62 8.76 -26.92
N CYS A 5 -29.76 8.61 -26.26
CA CYS A 5 -30.08 7.61 -25.24
C CYS A 5 -31.14 6.66 -25.86
N PRO A 6 -31.03 5.32 -25.78
CA PRO A 6 -32.07 4.43 -26.31
C PRO A 6 -33.32 4.40 -25.42
N ARG A 7 -34.48 4.51 -26.08
CA ARG A 7 -35.84 4.59 -25.50
C ARG A 7 -36.48 3.21 -25.27
N PRO A 8 -37.60 3.14 -24.51
CA PRO A 8 -37.91 2.06 -23.59
C PRO A 8 -38.88 1.00 -24.11
N GLY A 9 -38.77 -0.21 -23.54
CA GLY A 9 -39.74 -1.30 -23.61
C GLY A 9 -39.02 -2.65 -23.74
N VAL A 10 -39.23 -3.69 -22.93
CA VAL A 10 -40.21 -4.04 -21.89
C VAL A 10 -39.57 -5.19 -21.12
N TRP A 11 -39.48 -5.17 -19.79
CA TRP A 11 -39.64 -6.40 -18.99
C TRP A 11 -40.27 -6.06 -17.62
N ARG A 12 -41.18 -6.96 -17.22
CA ARG A 12 -42.26 -6.77 -16.25
C ARG A 12 -41.78 -6.67 -14.80
N ARG A 13 -42.57 -5.95 -14.00
CA ARG A 13 -42.56 -6.02 -12.53
C ARG A 13 -42.91 -7.42 -12.05
N ALA A 14 -41.99 -8.05 -11.33
CA ALA A 14 -42.31 -9.03 -10.29
C ALA A 14 -42.21 -8.34 -8.93
N ALA A 15 -43.16 -8.65 -8.06
CA ALA A 15 -43.51 -7.92 -6.86
C ALA A 15 -42.52 -8.09 -5.70
N GLY A 16 -42.43 -7.06 -4.86
CA GLY A 16 -42.16 -7.22 -3.43
C GLY A 16 -40.71 -7.09 -2.96
N ARG A 17 -40.26 -5.84 -2.79
CA ARG A 17 -39.73 -5.25 -1.53
C ARG A 17 -38.69 -4.17 -1.82
N ARG A 18 -39.02 -2.96 -1.34
CA ARG A 18 -38.20 -1.78 -0.98
C ARG A 18 -37.25 -1.22 -2.06
N ASN A 19 -37.50 0.05 -2.37
CA ASN A 19 -36.53 0.95 -2.96
C ASN A 19 -35.24 0.93 -2.12
N VAL A 20 -34.16 0.44 -2.70
CA VAL A 20 -32.82 0.67 -2.18
C VAL A 20 -32.00 1.29 -3.30
N CYS A 21 -31.34 2.41 -3.01
CA CYS A 21 -30.40 3.05 -3.92
C CYS A 21 -29.24 2.09 -4.22
N PRO A 22 -28.82 1.89 -5.49
CA PRO A 22 -27.68 1.03 -5.84
C PRO A 22 -26.32 1.52 -5.35
N MET A 23 -26.26 2.67 -4.64
CA MET A 23 -25.04 3.26 -4.09
C MET A 23 -24.75 2.84 -2.64
N ALA A 24 -25.65 2.11 -1.97
CA ALA A 24 -25.51 1.79 -0.54
C ALA A 24 -25.12 0.32 -0.26
N GLU A 25 -24.81 -0.48 -1.29
CA GLU A 25 -24.29 -1.85 -1.12
C GLU A 25 -22.80 -2.00 -1.47
N PHE A 26 -22.15 -0.95 -1.99
CA PHE A 26 -20.74 -1.01 -2.37
C PHE A 26 -19.79 -0.95 -1.16
N SER A 27 -20.27 -0.45 -0.02
CA SER A 27 -19.42 -0.08 1.12
C SER A 27 -19.27 -1.15 2.20
N SER A 28 -19.94 -2.31 2.12
CA SER A 28 -19.97 -3.27 3.23
C SER A 28 -19.62 -4.71 2.87
N ARG A 29 -19.09 -4.97 1.67
CA ARG A 29 -18.90 -6.33 1.15
C ARG A 29 -17.62 -6.57 0.34
N ILE A 30 -16.56 -5.81 0.55
CA ILE A 30 -15.25 -6.10 -0.07
C ILE A 30 -14.25 -6.37 1.05
N PRO A 31 -13.90 -7.63 1.33
CA PRO A 31 -12.66 -7.90 2.05
C PRO A 31 -11.52 -7.53 1.10
N THR A 32 -10.65 -6.64 1.56
CA THR A 32 -9.30 -6.46 1.02
C THR A 32 -8.64 -7.86 1.04
N SER A 33 -8.18 -8.30 -0.14
CA SER A 33 -7.89 -9.71 -0.57
C SER A 33 -8.90 -10.80 -0.12
N THR A 34 -9.80 -11.17 -1.04
CA THR A 34 -10.87 -12.18 -0.87
C THR A 34 -10.42 -13.63 -0.64
N SER A 35 -9.17 -14.01 -0.96
CA SER A 35 -8.68 -15.38 -0.82
C SER A 35 -7.35 -15.46 -0.05
N PRO A 36 -7.06 -16.57 0.66
CA PRO A 36 -5.78 -16.77 1.33
C PRO A 36 -4.57 -16.67 0.39
N GLU A 37 -4.75 -17.04 -0.88
CA GLU A 37 -3.70 -16.96 -1.90
C GLU A 37 -3.38 -15.51 -2.26
N GLN A 38 -4.39 -14.65 -2.35
CA GLN A 38 -4.21 -13.21 -2.59
C GLN A 38 -3.50 -12.53 -1.41
N GLN A 39 -3.85 -12.92 -0.18
CA GLN A 39 -3.19 -12.41 1.02
C GLN A 39 -1.70 -12.76 1.07
N GLU A 40 -1.37 -14.00 0.71
CA GLU A 40 0.02 -14.46 0.62
C GLU A 40 0.77 -13.72 -0.50
N GLN A 41 0.12 -13.53 -1.65
CA GLN A 41 0.70 -12.77 -2.75
C GLN A 41 0.98 -11.31 -2.36
N ALA A 42 0.02 -10.62 -1.74
CA ALA A 42 0.19 -9.25 -1.28
C ALA A 42 1.32 -9.14 -0.24
N LEU A 43 1.45 -10.12 0.67
CA LEU A 43 2.56 -10.20 1.61
C LEU A 43 3.91 -10.33 0.90
N ARG A 44 4.00 -11.24 -0.08
CA ARG A 44 5.22 -11.43 -0.89
C ARG A 44 5.62 -10.15 -1.61
N VAL A 45 4.66 -9.43 -2.16
CA VAL A 45 4.87 -8.15 -2.85
C VAL A 45 5.36 -7.08 -1.85
N ALA A 46 4.72 -6.93 -0.69
CA ALA A 46 5.14 -5.98 0.33
C ALA A 46 6.58 -6.25 0.82
N VAL A 47 6.93 -7.52 1.07
CA VAL A 47 8.28 -7.92 1.49
C VAL A 47 9.31 -7.66 0.38
N ARG A 48 8.98 -8.00 -0.88
CA ARG A 48 9.88 -7.79 -2.02
C ARG A 48 10.12 -6.30 -2.29
N ILE A 49 9.11 -5.46 -2.11
CA ILE A 49 9.23 -4.00 -2.17
C ILE A 49 10.13 -3.48 -1.05
N ALA A 50 9.96 -3.96 0.19
CA ALA A 50 10.83 -3.57 1.30
C ALA A 50 12.31 -3.91 1.01
N GLN A 51 12.58 -5.08 0.41
CA GLN A 51 13.91 -5.45 -0.05
C GLN A 51 14.43 -4.54 -1.17
N ALA A 52 13.57 -4.17 -2.13
CA ALA A 52 13.95 -3.26 -3.22
C ALA A 52 14.30 -1.85 -2.71
N LEU A 53 13.60 -1.38 -1.67
CA LEU A 53 13.91 -0.14 -0.98
C LEU A 53 15.25 -0.22 -0.25
N ASP A 54 15.54 -1.35 0.39
CA ASP A 54 16.84 -1.61 1.03
C ASP A 54 18.00 -1.62 0.02
N GLU A 55 17.80 -2.26 -1.14
CA GLU A 55 18.73 -2.25 -2.28
C GLU A 55 18.97 -0.85 -2.84
N ALA A 56 17.96 0.02 -2.77
CA ALA A 56 18.05 1.44 -3.10
C ALA A 56 18.69 2.29 -1.98
N ASN A 57 19.19 1.66 -0.92
CA ASN A 57 19.77 2.28 0.28
C ASN A 57 18.79 3.17 1.07
N CYS A 58 17.48 2.93 0.96
CA CYS A 58 16.52 3.61 1.83
C CYS A 58 16.72 3.20 3.29
N GLU A 59 16.25 4.04 4.20
CA GLU A 59 16.39 3.88 5.64
C GLU A 59 15.03 3.74 6.33
N ASP A 60 15.04 3.24 7.56
CA ASP A 60 13.84 3.10 8.41
C ASP A 60 12.65 2.43 7.71
N ILE A 61 12.93 1.36 6.97
CA ILE A 61 11.92 0.65 6.19
C ILE A 61 11.05 -0.19 7.15
N VAL A 62 9.75 0.09 7.15
CA VAL A 62 8.75 -0.62 7.95
C VAL A 62 7.62 -1.11 7.06
N VAL A 63 7.18 -2.34 7.34
CA VAL A 63 6.03 -2.96 6.67
C VAL A 63 4.94 -3.14 7.72
N LEU A 64 3.75 -2.60 7.46
CA LEU A 64 2.60 -2.61 8.36
C LEU A 64 1.48 -3.47 7.77
N ASP A 65 0.89 -4.31 8.60
CA ASP A 65 -0.31 -5.09 8.28
C ASP A 65 -1.56 -4.27 8.62
N LEU A 66 -2.26 -3.83 7.59
CA LEU A 66 -3.46 -3.00 7.69
C LEU A 66 -4.76 -3.79 7.49
N ARG A 67 -4.72 -5.10 7.26
CA ARG A 67 -5.89 -5.95 6.94
C ARG A 67 -7.03 -5.88 7.96
N ARG A 68 -6.72 -5.51 9.22
CA ARG A 68 -7.70 -5.38 10.31
C ARG A 68 -8.06 -3.95 10.65
N LEU A 69 -7.37 -2.98 10.06
CA LEU A 69 -7.48 -1.56 10.38
C LEU A 69 -8.03 -0.74 9.20
N SER A 70 -7.67 -1.12 7.98
CA SER A 70 -8.09 -0.47 6.74
C SER A 70 -8.85 -1.46 5.85
N GLN A 71 -9.84 -0.94 5.12
CA GLN A 71 -10.57 -1.68 4.09
C GLN A 71 -10.06 -1.36 2.68
N VAL A 72 -9.07 -0.47 2.57
CA VAL A 72 -8.56 0.03 1.28
C VAL A 72 -7.33 -0.74 0.82
N THR A 73 -6.45 -1.10 1.74
CA THR A 73 -5.16 -1.76 1.45
C THR A 73 -4.80 -2.74 2.56
N ASP A 74 -4.15 -3.85 2.19
CA ASP A 74 -3.76 -4.92 3.12
C ASP A 74 -2.43 -4.61 3.79
N TYR A 75 -1.46 -4.07 3.05
CA TYR A 75 -0.13 -3.78 3.56
C TYR A 75 0.33 -2.37 3.20
N MET A 76 1.02 -1.73 4.14
CA MET A 76 1.66 -0.45 3.90
C MET A 76 3.17 -0.57 4.12
N VAL A 77 3.94 -0.12 3.15
CA VAL A 77 5.40 -0.04 3.26
C VAL A 77 5.78 1.44 3.40
N ILE A 78 6.57 1.77 4.41
CA ILE A 78 7.06 3.14 4.64
C ILE A 78 8.58 3.10 4.67
N ALA A 79 9.23 3.99 3.94
CA ALA A 79 10.68 4.11 3.91
C ALA A 79 11.13 5.58 3.84
N SER A 80 12.36 5.82 4.29
CA SER A 80 13.03 7.11 4.22
C SER A 80 14.07 7.13 3.08
N GLY A 81 14.07 8.16 2.25
CA GLY A 81 15.11 8.43 1.25
C GLY A 81 15.76 9.79 1.51
N THR A 82 17.08 9.89 1.34
CA THR A 82 17.83 11.11 1.72
C THR A 82 18.11 12.07 0.55
N SER A 83 17.73 11.70 -0.68
CA SER A 83 17.98 12.51 -1.88
C SER A 83 16.92 12.25 -2.95
N ASP A 84 16.52 13.29 -3.69
CA ASP A 84 15.57 13.21 -4.80
C ASP A 84 15.99 12.13 -5.83
N ARG A 85 17.29 12.03 -6.13
CA ARG A 85 17.80 11.02 -7.07
C ARG A 85 17.58 9.61 -6.51
N GLN A 86 17.89 9.42 -5.23
CA GLN A 86 17.68 8.15 -4.55
C GLN A 86 16.20 7.81 -4.53
N MET A 87 15.33 8.77 -4.20
CA MET A 87 13.89 8.57 -4.15
C MET A 87 13.30 8.18 -5.51
N ARG A 88 13.70 8.85 -6.59
CA ARG A 88 13.31 8.44 -7.95
C ARG A 88 13.75 7.01 -8.26
N THR A 89 14.99 6.64 -7.92
CA THR A 89 15.49 5.27 -8.09
C THR A 89 14.70 4.27 -7.25
N ALA A 90 14.41 4.59 -5.99
CA ALA A 90 13.62 3.77 -5.10
C ALA A 90 12.21 3.51 -5.67
N GLY A 91 11.56 4.55 -6.20
CA GLY A 91 10.27 4.40 -6.88
C GLY A 91 10.33 3.44 -8.07
N VAL A 92 11.33 3.57 -8.95
CA VAL A 92 11.52 2.64 -10.09
C VAL A 92 11.79 1.21 -9.61
N ARG A 93 12.62 1.04 -8.57
CA ARG A 93 12.92 -0.27 -7.99
C ARG A 93 11.68 -0.94 -7.41
N CYS A 94 10.77 -0.19 -6.81
CA CYS A 94 9.50 -0.72 -6.31
C CYS A 94 8.62 -1.23 -7.45
N GLU A 95 8.57 -0.52 -8.57
CA GLU A 95 7.82 -0.93 -9.76
C GLU A 95 8.40 -2.23 -10.33
N GLU A 96 9.71 -2.29 -10.56
CA GLU A 96 10.41 -3.50 -11.04
C GLU A 96 10.17 -4.70 -10.10
N ALA A 97 10.27 -4.47 -8.79
CA ALA A 97 10.09 -5.49 -7.75
C ALA A 97 8.67 -6.07 -7.71
N ALA A 98 7.64 -5.26 -7.96
CA ALA A 98 6.27 -5.72 -8.08
C ALA A 98 6.06 -6.51 -9.39
N GLU A 99 6.62 -6.02 -10.51
CA GLU A 99 6.54 -6.66 -11.82
C GLU A 99 7.17 -8.06 -11.83
N GLU A 100 8.29 -8.26 -11.13
CA GLU A 100 8.93 -9.58 -10.93
C GLU A 100 7.97 -10.62 -10.32
N LEU A 101 6.99 -10.16 -9.54
CA LEU A 101 6.00 -11.00 -8.87
C LEU A 101 4.68 -11.08 -9.63
N GLY A 102 4.60 -10.46 -10.81
CA GLY A 102 3.41 -10.43 -11.66
C GLY A 102 2.38 -9.37 -11.26
N GLU A 103 2.74 -8.44 -10.36
CA GLU A 103 1.90 -7.29 -10.03
C GLU A 103 2.30 -6.05 -10.83
N SER A 104 1.32 -5.18 -11.09
CA SER A 104 1.55 -3.93 -11.83
C SER A 104 1.20 -2.73 -10.98
N THR A 105 1.98 -1.66 -11.11
CA THR A 105 1.71 -0.39 -10.43
C THR A 105 0.38 0.19 -10.91
N PHE A 106 -0.58 0.33 -10.00
CA PHE A 106 -1.87 0.95 -10.31
C PHE A 106 -1.73 2.46 -10.48
N ARG A 107 -1.02 3.10 -9.55
CA ARG A 107 -0.75 4.53 -9.59
C ARG A 107 0.57 4.86 -8.94
N LYS A 108 1.29 5.82 -9.52
CA LYS A 108 2.46 6.46 -8.93
C LYS A 108 2.24 7.97 -8.88
N GLN A 109 2.53 8.56 -7.74
CA GLN A 109 2.48 10.01 -7.55
C GLN A 109 3.75 10.46 -6.84
N SER A 110 4.29 11.59 -7.30
CA SER A 110 5.43 12.28 -6.71
C SER A 110 5.10 13.76 -6.61
N ASP A 111 5.61 14.43 -5.58
CA ASP A 111 5.60 15.89 -5.53
C ASP A 111 6.71 16.48 -6.41
N SER A 112 6.64 17.79 -6.69
CA SER A 112 7.54 18.52 -7.60
C SER A 112 9.03 18.39 -7.23
N GLY A 113 9.34 18.17 -5.96
CA GLY A 113 10.70 17.96 -5.46
C GLY A 113 11.07 16.50 -5.23
N ASP A 114 10.17 15.54 -5.51
CA ASP A 114 10.33 14.13 -5.12
C ASP A 114 10.69 13.99 -3.62
N THR A 115 10.09 14.81 -2.77
CA THR A 115 10.23 14.71 -1.29
C THR A 115 9.26 13.70 -0.70
N TRP A 116 8.23 13.34 -1.46
CA TRP A 116 7.28 12.28 -1.17
C TRP A 116 6.90 11.58 -2.46
N ILE A 117 7.10 10.26 -2.47
CA ILE A 117 6.65 9.37 -3.53
C ILE A 117 5.68 8.36 -2.91
N VAL A 118 4.54 8.18 -3.56
CA VAL A 118 3.57 7.14 -3.22
C VAL A 118 3.34 6.24 -4.43
N LEU A 119 3.43 4.94 -4.20
CA LEU A 119 3.10 3.90 -5.17
C LEU A 119 1.96 3.05 -4.63
N ASP A 120 0.95 2.85 -5.47
CA ASP A 120 -0.24 2.09 -5.17
C ASP A 120 -0.27 0.83 -6.04
N PHE A 121 -0.34 -0.32 -5.40
CA PHE A 121 -0.47 -1.66 -6.01
C PHE A 121 -1.81 -2.31 -5.63
N VAL A 122 -2.82 -1.51 -5.26
CA VAL A 122 -4.14 -1.95 -4.77
C VAL A 122 -4.06 -2.61 -3.39
N ASP A 123 -3.48 -3.81 -3.30
CA ASP A 123 -3.36 -4.54 -2.03
C ASP A 123 -2.20 -4.03 -1.17
N VAL A 124 -1.18 -3.43 -1.80
CA VAL A 124 -0.01 -2.85 -1.12
C VAL A 124 0.16 -1.37 -1.49
N VAL A 125 0.38 -0.52 -0.50
CA VAL A 125 0.70 0.90 -0.72
C VAL A 125 2.07 1.23 -0.13
N THR A 126 2.94 1.80 -0.96
CA THR A 126 4.31 2.15 -0.58
C THR A 126 4.49 3.66 -0.52
N HIS A 127 4.98 4.16 0.60
CA HIS A 127 5.32 5.56 0.82
C HIS A 127 6.83 5.68 1.02
N VAL A 128 7.47 6.47 0.17
CA VAL A 128 8.89 6.84 0.32
C VAL A 128 8.94 8.33 0.62
N PHE A 129 9.45 8.69 1.79
CA PHE A 129 9.52 10.06 2.27
C PHE A 129 10.96 10.54 2.42
N GLU A 130 11.18 11.82 2.22
CA GLU A 130 12.33 12.51 2.84
C GLU A 130 12.16 12.51 4.38
N PRO A 131 13.24 12.41 5.19
CA PRO A 131 13.15 12.39 6.65
C PRO A 131 12.31 13.54 7.25
N VAL A 132 12.43 14.75 6.70
CA VAL A 132 11.65 15.92 7.16
C VAL A 132 10.17 15.76 6.84
N ALA A 133 9.84 15.28 5.63
CA ALA A 133 8.47 15.02 5.21
C ALA A 133 7.85 13.88 6.05
N ARG A 134 8.60 12.80 6.32
CA ARG A 134 8.16 11.68 7.16
C ARG A 134 7.74 12.15 8.55
N ALA A 135 8.55 13.01 9.18
CA ALA A 135 8.24 13.58 10.50
C ALA A 135 7.04 14.54 10.47
N HIS A 136 6.77 15.19 9.34
CA HIS A 136 5.61 16.08 9.19
C HIS A 136 4.29 15.32 9.05
N TYR A 137 4.28 14.24 8.25
CA TYR A 137 3.08 13.44 8.00
C TYR A 137 2.82 12.37 9.09
N ASP A 138 3.88 11.88 9.74
CA ASP A 138 3.86 10.95 10.87
C ASP A 138 2.86 9.79 10.72
N LEU A 139 2.92 9.12 9.57
CA LEU A 139 2.01 8.00 9.26
C LEU A 139 2.19 6.82 10.23
N GLU A 140 3.36 6.70 10.86
CA GLU A 140 3.62 5.69 11.88
C GLU A 140 2.82 5.92 13.15
N LEU A 141 2.54 7.17 13.51
CA LEU A 141 1.64 7.48 14.62
C LEU A 141 0.19 7.14 14.25
N LEU A 142 -0.23 7.45 13.02
CA LEU A 142 -1.58 7.15 12.54
C LEU A 142 -1.86 5.65 12.51
N TRP A 143 -0.88 4.85 12.09
CA TRP A 143 -0.97 3.40 11.98
C TRP A 143 -0.18 2.65 13.06
N GLY A 144 0.05 3.28 14.22
CA GLY A 144 0.87 2.71 15.29
C GLY A 144 0.33 1.39 15.87
N ASP A 145 -0.97 1.16 15.76
CA ASP A 145 -1.63 -0.07 16.19
C ASP A 145 -1.50 -1.22 15.16
N ALA A 146 -0.95 -0.95 13.98
CA ALA A 146 -0.75 -1.94 12.93
C ALA A 146 0.39 -2.90 13.29
N PRO A 147 0.18 -4.23 13.25
CA PRO A 147 1.27 -5.18 13.40
C PRO A 147 2.35 -4.93 12.36
N ARG A 148 3.61 -4.97 12.80
CA ARG A 148 4.76 -4.91 11.88
C ARG A 148 5.02 -6.29 11.30
N VAL A 149 5.19 -6.34 9.99
CA VAL A 149 5.59 -7.54 9.26
C VAL A 149 7.11 -7.59 9.24
N GLU A 150 7.67 -8.70 9.72
CA GLU A 150 9.10 -8.95 9.66
C GLU A 150 9.54 -9.23 8.22
N TRP A 151 10.63 -8.59 7.81
CA TRP A 151 11.28 -8.80 6.51
C TRP A 151 12.79 -8.79 6.70
N THR A 152 13.53 -9.47 5.81
CA THR A 152 14.99 -9.57 5.93
C THR A 152 15.68 -8.51 5.07
N PRO A 153 16.45 -7.57 5.65
CA PRO A 153 17.25 -6.63 4.88
C PRO A 153 18.43 -7.33 4.20
N ASN A 154 18.80 -6.85 3.02
CA ASN A 154 19.94 -7.34 2.25
C ASN A 154 21.25 -6.79 2.83
N ARG A 155 21.22 -5.54 3.33
CA ARG A 155 22.34 -4.98 4.09
C ARG A 155 22.35 -5.49 5.55
N PRO A 156 23.52 -5.75 6.15
CA PRO A 156 23.60 -6.03 7.58
C PRO A 156 23.05 -4.84 8.35
N ASN A 157 21.94 -5.04 9.08
CA ASN A 157 21.22 -4.00 9.79
C ASN A 157 22.13 -3.30 10.82
N PRO A 158 22.53 -2.02 10.63
CA PRO A 158 23.32 -1.30 11.62
C PRO A 158 22.51 -0.91 12.87
N GLY A 159 21.17 -1.01 12.78
CA GLY A 159 20.20 -0.61 13.80
C GLY A 159 19.52 -1.77 14.55
N ALA A 160 19.88 -3.03 14.30
CA ALA A 160 19.45 -4.17 15.12
C ALA A 160 20.13 -4.12 16.50
N ARG A 161 19.80 -3.13 17.33
CA ARG A 161 20.08 -3.21 18.76
C ARG A 161 19.26 -4.38 19.28
N ARG A 162 19.96 -5.40 19.76
CA ARG A 162 19.44 -6.59 20.43
C ARG A 162 18.30 -6.18 21.38
N GLY A 163 17.07 -6.56 21.04
CA GLY A 163 16.08 -6.77 22.08
C GLY A 163 16.56 -7.95 22.92
N GLY A 164 17.00 -7.69 24.14
CA GLY A 164 17.43 -8.75 25.05
C GLY A 164 18.36 -8.29 26.16
N ALA A 165 17.79 -7.68 27.20
CA ALA A 165 17.95 -8.09 28.60
C ALA A 165 17.26 -7.02 29.46
N ALA A 166 16.10 -7.38 30.02
CA ALA A 166 15.64 -6.75 31.23
C ALA A 166 16.66 -7.12 32.31
N ASP A 167 17.51 -6.17 32.70
CA ASP A 167 18.39 -6.29 33.84
C ASP A 167 17.66 -5.79 35.10
N ALA A 168 17.50 -6.73 36.03
CA ALA A 168 17.38 -6.60 37.50
C ALA A 168 16.20 -5.83 38.12
#